data_AF-A0A2N7X3H2-F1
#
_entry.id   AF-A0A2N7X3H2-F1
#
_cell.length_a   1.000
_cell.length_b   1.000
_cell.length_c   1.000
_cell.angle_alpha   90.00
_cell.angle_beta   90.00
_cell.angle_gamma   90.00
#
_symmetry.space_group_name_H-M   'P 1'
#
loop_
_entity.id
_entity.type
_entity.pdbx_description
1 polymer ?
#
loop_
_entity_poly.entity_id
_entity_poly.type
_entity_poly.pdbx_seq_one_letter_code
_entity_poly.pdbx_strand_id
1 'polypeptide(L)'
;MPITLTVPEGLLPPEVETQVFAELTHALLKVAGLDGNSFMTANVVGTVNVLPRRHVFAGGEPAAAAFIELKLPGVALATSESKQAFIEAATNAVERAAQGRIRREQIWTNIVYAADESWGIGGKAYSNAALVTAIQAAAG
;
A
#
# COMPACT_ATOMS: atom_id res chain seq x y z
N MET A 1 -3.39 -3.06 7.89
CA MET A 1 -2.27 -3.02 6.95
C MET A 1 -2.29 -1.66 6.30
N PRO A 2 -1.66 -0.64 6.92
CA PRO A 2 -1.66 0.71 6.39
C PRO A 2 -0.97 0.79 5.03
N ILE A 3 -1.67 1.37 4.06
CA ILE A 3 -1.15 1.86 2.79
C ILE A 3 -1.07 3.38 2.89
N THR A 4 0.09 3.98 2.63
CA THR A 4 0.20 5.42 2.41
C THR A 4 0.50 5.66 0.95
N LEU A 5 -0.34 6.44 0.26
CA LEU A 5 -0.02 6.99 -1.06
C LEU A 5 0.28 8.47 -0.89
N THR A 6 1.49 8.91 -1.24
CA THR A 6 1.85 10.34 -1.24
C THR A 6 2.10 10.82 -2.67
N VAL A 7 1.42 11.90 -3.06
CA VAL A 7 1.48 12.50 -4.40
C VAL A 7 1.43 14.03 -4.31
N PRO A 8 2.01 14.77 -5.27
CA PRO A 8 1.82 16.21 -5.35
C PRO A 8 0.44 16.57 -5.93
N GLU A 9 -0.06 17.75 -5.56
CA GLU A 9 -1.27 18.36 -6.13
C GLU A 9 -1.25 18.35 -7.67
N GLY A 10 -2.36 17.92 -8.26
CA GLY A 10 -2.54 17.89 -9.71
C GLY A 10 -1.82 16.73 -10.42
N LEU A 11 -1.17 15.82 -9.69
CA LEU A 11 -0.69 14.57 -10.29
C LEU A 11 -1.87 13.63 -10.62
N LEU A 12 -2.77 13.45 -9.66
CA LEU A 12 -3.99 12.66 -9.80
C LEU A 12 -5.20 13.58 -9.57
N PRO A 13 -6.30 13.43 -10.32
CA PRO A 13 -7.58 14.03 -9.95
C PRO A 13 -8.11 13.44 -8.62
N PRO A 14 -8.84 14.20 -7.79
CA PRO A 14 -9.35 13.71 -6.49
C PRO A 14 -10.16 12.42 -6.56
N GLU A 15 -11.00 12.27 -7.59
CA GLU A 15 -11.78 11.05 -7.83
C GLU A 15 -10.89 9.84 -8.19
N VAL A 16 -9.76 10.10 -8.84
CA VAL A 16 -8.78 9.07 -9.22
C VAL A 16 -7.90 8.68 -8.04
N GLU A 17 -7.62 9.59 -7.11
CA GLU A 17 -6.89 9.28 -5.86
C GLU A 17 -7.56 8.14 -5.08
N THR A 18 -8.89 8.22 -4.93
CA THR A 18 -9.70 7.18 -4.26
C THR A 18 -9.67 5.87 -5.04
N GLN A 19 -9.76 5.94 -6.38
CA GLN A 19 -9.67 4.76 -7.23
C GLN A 19 -8.30 4.07 -7.08
N VAL A 20 -7.20 4.82 -7.14
CA VAL A 20 -5.85 4.26 -6.97
C VAL A 20 -5.71 3.60 -5.61
N PHE A 21 -6.21 4.21 -4.54
CA PHE A 21 -6.18 3.60 -3.22
C PHE A 21 -6.95 2.27 -3.16
N ALA A 22 -8.10 2.18 -3.82
CA ALA A 22 -8.86 0.94 -3.93
C ALA A 22 -8.10 -0.13 -4.74
N GLU A 23 -7.43 0.25 -5.82
CA GLU A 23 -6.60 -0.66 -6.61
C GLU A 23 -5.39 -1.18 -5.82
N LEU A 24 -4.72 -0.32 -5.04
CA LEU A 24 -3.63 -0.72 -4.14
C LEU A 24 -4.11 -1.71 -3.07
N THR A 25 -5.30 -1.46 -2.52
CA THR A 25 -5.95 -2.36 -1.55
C THR A 25 -6.23 -3.72 -2.16
N HIS A 26 -6.81 -3.76 -3.36
CA HIS A 26 -7.08 -5.00 -4.07
C HIS A 26 -5.78 -5.75 -4.44
N ALA A 27 -4.75 -5.04 -4.91
CA ALA A 27 -3.46 -5.62 -5.23
C ALA A 27 -2.82 -6.28 -4.01
N LEU A 28 -2.86 -5.64 -2.83
CA LEU A 28 -2.33 -6.21 -1.59
C LEU A 28 -3.07 -7.51 -1.22
N LEU A 29 -4.41 -7.49 -1.23
CA LEU A 29 -5.22 -8.67 -0.90
C LEU A 29 -4.97 -9.81 -1.87
N LYS A 30 -4.94 -9.53 -3.17
CA LYS A 30 -4.71 -10.52 -4.21
C LYS A 30 -3.34 -11.18 -4.07
N VAL A 31 -2.27 -10.39 -3.91
CA VAL A 31 -0.91 -10.93 -3.77
C VAL A 31 -0.74 -11.70 -2.46
N ALA A 32 -1.45 -11.30 -1.40
CA ALA A 32 -1.45 -12.02 -0.13
C ALA A 32 -2.31 -13.31 -0.16
N GLY A 33 -3.03 -13.61 -1.25
CA GLY A 33 -3.96 -14.74 -1.33
C GLY A 33 -5.19 -14.55 -0.43
N LEU A 34 -5.59 -13.31 -0.17
CA LEU A 34 -6.66 -12.90 0.75
C LEU A 34 -7.82 -12.21 0.02
N ASP A 35 -7.92 -12.39 -1.30
CA ASP A 35 -9.07 -11.89 -2.06
C ASP A 35 -10.38 -12.51 -1.54
N GLY A 36 -11.42 -11.69 -1.40
CA GLY A 36 -12.69 -12.08 -0.79
C GLY A 36 -12.68 -12.30 0.74
N ASN A 37 -11.53 -12.20 1.44
CA ASN A 37 -11.49 -12.32 2.90
C ASN A 37 -11.99 -11.03 3.58
N SER A 38 -13.24 -11.02 4.04
CA SER A 38 -13.91 -9.85 4.60
C SER A 38 -13.19 -9.26 5.83
N PHE A 39 -12.64 -10.11 6.69
CA PHE A 39 -11.84 -9.67 7.85
C PHE A 39 -10.60 -8.91 7.41
N MET A 40 -9.88 -9.41 6.40
CA MET A 40 -8.68 -8.76 5.89
C MET A 40 -9.00 -7.52 5.07
N THR A 41 -10.07 -7.52 4.28
CA THR A 41 -10.54 -6.33 3.57
C THR A 41 -10.80 -5.17 4.53
N ALA A 42 -11.49 -5.42 5.65
CA ALA A 42 -11.76 -4.39 6.66
C ALA A 42 -10.48 -3.88 7.37
N ASN A 43 -9.41 -4.66 7.35
CA ASN A 43 -8.14 -4.35 8.00
C ASN A 43 -7.06 -3.85 7.03
N VAL A 44 -7.32 -3.76 5.73
CA VAL A 44 -6.52 -2.92 4.82
C VAL A 44 -7.01 -1.48 5.00
N VAL A 45 -6.14 -0.62 5.50
CA VAL A 45 -6.48 0.76 5.86
C VAL A 45 -5.40 1.67 5.31
N GLY A 46 -5.55 2.99 5.39
CA GLY A 46 -4.50 3.89 4.95
C GLY A 46 -4.94 5.31 4.70
N THR A 47 -4.06 6.06 4.06
CA THR A 47 -4.28 7.46 3.70
C THR A 47 -3.73 7.78 2.32
N VAL A 48 -4.36 8.76 1.65
CA VAL A 48 -3.78 9.46 0.51
C VAL A 48 -3.33 10.84 1.00
N ASN A 49 -2.05 11.15 0.84
CA ASN A 49 -1.44 12.40 1.23
C ASN A 49 -1.16 13.21 -0.06
N VAL A 50 -2.01 14.20 -0.32
CA VAL A 50 -1.79 15.15 -1.41
C VAL A 50 -1.02 16.34 -0.86
N LEU A 51 0.19 16.56 -1.37
CA LEU A 51 1.09 17.62 -0.91
C LEU A 51 1.22 18.74 -1.95
N PRO A 52 1.50 20.00 -1.54
CA PRO A 52 1.80 21.06 -2.49
C PRO A 52 2.91 20.66 -3.47
N ARG A 53 2.81 21.07 -4.74
CA ARG A 53 3.73 20.66 -5.82
C ARG A 53 5.22 20.89 -5.51
N ARG A 54 5.53 21.87 -4.65
CA ARG A 54 6.90 22.21 -4.23
C ARG A 54 7.35 21.48 -2.96
N HIS A 55 6.58 20.53 -2.45
CA HIS A 55 6.89 19.76 -1.23
C HIS A 55 7.21 18.29 -1.54
N VAL A 56 7.20 17.91 -2.81
CA VAL A 56 7.57 16.57 -3.29
C VAL A 56 8.81 16.72 -4.16
N PHE A 57 9.88 16.00 -3.79
CA PHE A 57 11.19 16.15 -4.41
C PHE A 57 11.73 14.81 -4.90
N ALA A 58 12.49 14.85 -6.00
CA ALA A 58 13.29 13.73 -6.48
C ALA A 58 14.62 14.27 -6.99
N GLY A 59 15.74 13.67 -6.58
CA GLY A 59 17.06 14.15 -6.98
C GLY A 59 17.40 15.56 -6.48
N GLY A 60 16.77 16.02 -5.39
CA GLY A 60 17.00 17.35 -4.81
C GLY A 60 16.10 18.47 -5.37
N GLU A 61 15.26 18.19 -6.36
CA GLU A 61 14.41 19.18 -7.02
C GLU A 61 12.92 18.83 -6.96
N PRO A 62 12.00 19.81 -6.99
CA PRO A 62 10.57 19.55 -7.06
C PRO A 62 10.21 18.65 -8.25
N ALA A 63 9.40 17.62 -8.01
CA ALA A 63 9.14 16.58 -9.00
C ALA A 63 7.70 16.06 -8.97
N ALA A 64 7.22 15.64 -10.14
CA ALA A 64 6.09 14.71 -10.22
C ALA A 64 6.59 13.33 -9.77
N ALA A 65 6.29 12.97 -8.53
CA ALA A 65 6.77 11.76 -7.88
C ALA A 65 5.65 11.16 -7.02
N ALA A 66 5.65 9.84 -6.89
CA ALA A 66 4.69 9.12 -6.07
C ALA A 66 5.41 8.16 -5.13
N PHE A 67 4.99 8.14 -3.88
CA PHE A 67 5.51 7.23 -2.86
C PHE A 67 4.38 6.36 -2.34
N ILE A 68 4.54 5.04 -2.44
CA ILE A 68 3.66 4.04 -1.84
C ILE A 68 4.41 3.43 -0.66
N GLU A 69 3.82 3.47 0.53
CA GLU A 69 4.38 2.81 1.69
C GLU A 69 3.39 1.79 2.25
N LEU A 70 3.85 0.56 2.41
CA LEU A 70 3.15 -0.47 3.15
C LEU A 70 3.77 -0.66 4.52
N LYS A 71 2.94 -0.62 5.56
CA LYS A 71 3.30 -1.15 6.88
C LYS A 71 2.57 -2.48 7.07
N LEU A 72 3.31 -3.55 7.33
CA LEU A 72 2.78 -4.92 7.37
C LEU A 72 3.25 -5.68 8.62
N PRO A 73 2.48 -6.69 9.08
CA PRO A 73 3.02 -7.71 9.98
C PRO A 73 4.08 -8.55 9.25
N GLY A 74 5.02 -9.13 9.99
CA GLY A 74 6.16 -9.88 9.41
C GLY A 74 5.79 -11.08 8.55
N VAL A 75 4.57 -11.61 8.68
CA VAL A 75 4.04 -12.75 7.92
C VAL A 75 3.47 -12.37 6.56
N ALA A 76 3.06 -11.12 6.35
CA ALA A 76 2.48 -10.68 5.08
C ALA A 76 3.58 -10.38 4.05
N LEU A 77 3.37 -10.74 2.78
CA LEU A 77 4.35 -10.53 1.70
C LEU A 77 5.79 -10.98 2.04
N ALA A 78 5.95 -12.11 2.75
CA ALA A 78 7.25 -12.53 3.26
C ALA A 78 8.27 -12.91 2.16
N THR A 79 7.80 -13.33 0.98
CA THR A 79 8.65 -13.81 -0.12
C THR A 79 9.08 -12.69 -1.07
N SER A 80 10.23 -12.85 -1.74
CA SER A 80 10.68 -11.89 -2.77
C SER A 80 9.68 -11.76 -3.92
N GLU A 81 9.02 -12.85 -4.31
CA GLU A 81 8.01 -12.86 -5.36
C GLU A 81 6.78 -12.03 -4.98
N SER A 82 6.25 -12.23 -3.76
CA SER A 82 5.08 -11.46 -3.30
C SER A 82 5.40 -9.96 -3.14
N LYS A 83 6.61 -9.61 -2.67
CA LYS A 83 7.08 -8.21 -2.65
C LYS A 83 7.14 -7.63 -4.06
N GLN A 84 7.77 -8.34 -5.00
CA GLN A 84 7.88 -7.90 -6.39
C GLN A 84 6.52 -7.71 -7.05
N ALA A 85 5.61 -8.67 -6.87
CA ALA A 85 4.27 -8.62 -7.44
C ALA A 85 3.45 -7.41 -6.93
N PHE A 86 3.53 -7.11 -5.63
CA PHE A 86 2.88 -5.91 -5.09
C PHE A 86 3.52 -4.63 -5.63
N ILE A 87 4.86 -4.53 -5.61
CA ILE A 87 5.59 -3.34 -6.07
C ILE A 87 5.25 -3.03 -7.53
N GLU A 88 5.21 -4.05 -8.38
CA GLU A 88 4.83 -3.91 -9.79
C GLU A 88 3.37 -3.47 -9.95
N ALA A 89 2.43 -4.12 -9.24
CA ALA A 89 1.02 -3.76 -9.30
C ALA A 89 0.76 -2.32 -8.83
N ALA A 90 1.40 -1.90 -7.74
CA ALA A 90 1.30 -0.55 -7.21
C ALA A 90 1.85 0.50 -8.18
N THR A 91 3.01 0.19 -8.79
CA THR A 91 3.63 1.06 -9.80
C THR A 91 2.71 1.22 -11.01
N ASN A 92 2.15 0.12 -11.52
CA ASN A 92 1.24 0.11 -12.67
C ASN A 92 -0.06 0.86 -12.40
N ALA A 93 -0.60 0.78 -11.17
CA ALA A 93 -1.81 1.50 -10.77
C ALA A 93 -1.60 3.02 -10.84
N VAL A 94 -0.52 3.51 -10.22
CA VAL A 94 -0.19 4.94 -10.21
C VAL A 94 0.16 5.46 -11.60
N GLU A 95 1.00 4.74 -12.35
CA GLU A 95 1.43 5.16 -13.69
C GLU A 95 0.23 5.32 -14.63
N ARG A 96 -0.68 4.34 -14.64
CA ARG A 96 -1.89 4.38 -15.45
C ARG A 96 -2.80 5.54 -15.04
N ALA A 97 -3.01 5.73 -13.74
CA ALA A 97 -3.85 6.79 -13.19
C ALA A 97 -3.31 8.19 -13.48
N ALA A 98 -1.98 8.35 -13.48
CA ALA A 98 -1.33 9.62 -13.78
C ALA A 98 -1.39 10.01 -15.26
N GLN A 99 -1.72 9.09 -16.17
CA GLN A 99 -1.89 9.35 -17.61
C GLN A 99 -0.69 10.08 -18.24
N GLY A 100 0.53 9.61 -17.94
CA GLY A 100 1.77 10.19 -18.47
C GLY A 100 2.27 11.46 -17.77
N ARG A 101 1.60 11.92 -16.69
CA ARG A 101 2.07 13.05 -15.87
C ARG A 101 3.26 12.71 -14.96
N ILE A 102 3.61 11.43 -14.86
CA ILE A 102 4.73 10.91 -14.08
C ILE A 102 5.52 9.91 -14.92
N ARG A 103 6.84 9.84 -14.71
CA ARG A 103 7.67 8.77 -15.26
C ARG A 103 7.66 7.58 -14.31
N ARG A 104 7.69 6.36 -14.84
CA ARG A 104 7.68 5.13 -14.04
C ARG A 104 8.77 5.10 -12.97
N GLU A 105 9.95 5.61 -13.30
CA GLU A 105 11.12 5.66 -12.41
C GLU A 105 10.96 6.67 -11.26
N GLN A 106 9.88 7.48 -11.27
CA GLN A 106 9.51 8.39 -10.19
C GLN A 106 8.38 7.84 -9.30
N ILE A 107 8.15 6.54 -9.35
CA ILE A 107 7.20 5.84 -8.48
C ILE A 107 8.01 4.90 -7.60
N TRP A 108 7.99 5.14 -6.29
CA TRP A 108 8.69 4.30 -5.31
C TRP A 108 7.70 3.57 -4.43
N THR A 109 8.00 2.31 -4.13
CA THR A 109 7.25 1.50 -3.18
C THR A 109 8.16 0.99 -2.07
N ASN A 110 7.80 1.27 -0.82
CA ASN A 110 8.51 0.79 0.37
C ASN A 110 7.61 -0.19 1.13
N ILE A 111 8.18 -1.31 1.56
CA ILE A 111 7.49 -2.29 2.41
C ILE A 111 8.24 -2.36 3.74
N VAL A 112 7.56 -2.00 4.82
CA VAL A 112 8.10 -1.95 6.18
C VAL A 112 7.35 -2.94 7.05
N TYR A 113 8.09 -3.72 7.82
CA TYR A 113 7.53 -4.72 8.73
C TYR A 113 7.51 -4.20 10.16
N ALA A 114 6.36 -4.32 10.81
CA ALA A 114 6.29 -4.21 12.26
C ALA A 114 7.04 -5.39 12.89
N ALA A 115 7.78 -5.11 13.96
CA ALA A 115 8.34 -6.17 14.80
C ALA A 115 7.21 -7.07 15.33
N ASP A 116 7.55 -8.31 15.69
CA ASP A 116 6.56 -9.23 16.25
C ASP A 116 5.89 -8.60 17.47
N GLU A 117 4.59 -8.90 17.65
CA GLU A 117 3.72 -8.32 18.70
C GLU A 117 3.52 -6.79 18.64
N SER A 118 4.14 -6.09 17.68
CA SER A 118 3.94 -4.64 17.48
C SER A 118 2.79 -4.32 16.52
N TRP A 119 2.06 -5.35 16.10
CA TRP A 119 0.90 -5.20 15.22
C TRP A 119 -0.40 -5.23 16.01
N GLY A 120 -1.11 -4.11 16.04
CA GLY A 120 -2.35 -3.95 16.78
C GLY A 120 -3.59 -3.81 15.89
N ILE A 121 -4.67 -4.51 16.23
CA ILE A 121 -6.01 -4.31 15.63
C ILE A 121 -7.01 -4.20 16.77
N GLY A 122 -7.80 -3.11 16.80
CA GLY A 122 -8.86 -2.93 17.79
C GLY A 122 -8.40 -2.96 19.25
N GLY A 123 -7.18 -2.48 19.54
CA GLY A 123 -6.60 -2.49 20.89
C GLY A 123 -5.96 -3.82 21.30
N LYS A 124 -5.96 -4.84 20.44
CA LYS A 124 -5.27 -6.11 20.67
C LYS A 124 -3.98 -6.19 19.86
N ALA A 125 -2.86 -6.45 20.54
CA ALA A 125 -1.60 -6.81 19.91
C ALA A 125 -1.63 -8.27 19.42
N TYR A 126 -1.04 -8.52 18.26
CA TYR A 126 -0.95 -9.85 17.65
C TYR A 126 0.51 -10.23 17.45
N SER A 127 0.87 -11.42 17.92
CA SER A 127 2.03 -12.11 17.37
C SER A 127 1.75 -12.54 15.92
N ASN A 128 2.80 -12.75 15.16
CA ASN A 128 2.74 -13.26 13.78
C ASN A 128 1.90 -14.55 13.69
N ALA A 129 2.08 -15.49 14.62
CA ALA A 129 1.32 -16.74 14.66
C ALA A 129 -0.16 -16.51 15.01
N ALA A 130 -0.45 -15.65 16.00
CA ALA A 130 -1.81 -15.31 16.37
C ALA A 130 -2.56 -14.62 15.23
N LEU A 131 -1.86 -13.81 14.43
CA LEU A 131 -2.45 -13.13 13.27
C LEU A 131 -2.81 -14.12 12.17
N VAL A 132 -1.92 -15.05 11.82
CA VAL A 132 -2.22 -16.12 10.85
C VAL A 132 -3.46 -16.91 11.29
N THR A 133 -3.53 -17.26 12.57
CA THR A 133 -4.67 -17.98 13.14
C THR A 133 -5.98 -17.17 12.99
N ALA A 134 -5.94 -15.87 13.29
CA ALA A 134 -7.11 -14.99 13.17
C ALA A 134 -7.59 -14.86 11.72
N ILE A 135 -6.67 -14.77 10.76
CA ILE A 135 -6.98 -14.71 9.32
C ILE A 135 -7.66 -16.00 8.85
N GLN A 136 -7.15 -17.15 9.27
CA GLN A 136 -7.71 -18.45 8.91
C GLN A 136 -9.10 -18.66 9.53
N ALA A 137 -9.30 -18.25 10.78
CA ALA A 137 -10.60 -18.37 11.46
C ALA A 137 -11.70 -17.53 10.80
N ALA A 138 -11.35 -16.42 10.17
CA ALA A 138 -12.30 -15.56 9.47
C ALA A 138 -12.56 -15.95 8.00
N ALA A 139 -11.88 -16.99 7.49
CA ALA A 139 -12.06 -17.52 6.15
C ALA A 139 -13.10 -18.66 6.07
N GLY A 140 -13.63 -19.10 7.22
CA GLY A 140 -14.74 -20.06 7.34
C GLY A 140 -16.04 -19.37 7.72
#